data_AF-A0A336KBZ7-F1
#
_entry.id   AF-A0A336KBZ7-F1
#
_cell.length_a   1.000
_cell.length_b   1.000
_cell.length_c   1.000
_cell.angle_alpha   90.00
_cell.angle_beta   90.00
_cell.angle_gamma   90.00
#
_symmetry.space_group_name_H-M   'P 1'
#
loop_
_entity.id
_entity.type
_entity.pdbx_description
1 polymer ?
#
loop_
_entity_poly.entity_id
_entity_poly.type
_entity_poly.pdbx_seq_one_letter_code
_entity_poly.pdbx_strand_id
1 'polypeptide(L)'
;MSILDSESSEDDSLPHDEENANAFLVQGQEHITLTPARIQHTHERTRTPNSDSNTPIVDNELPPLTSHQLSARQIIDKKLPEFNGNPAEWPLFLSTFKQTTKMCGLTNDENLIRLRQALKDKAKERVVSQLSIPSLVPQIIKTLQMIYGRPEQILHLQINKIKNEPALKSDKLESLIDFSVMVNNLCATMEASDLFNHLNSPMLLQELVDKLPPNLKLDWAAFRVRTPTINLISFQEWLSEIAERACPVMSTC
;
A
#
# COMPACT_ATOMS: atom_id res chain seq x y z
N MET A 1 -27.07 55.57 -46.24
CA MET A 1 -28.36 55.73 -45.56
C MET A 1 -28.25 54.95 -44.27
N SER A 2 -27.71 55.51 -43.19
CA SER A 2 -28.28 56.59 -42.37
C SER A 2 -29.56 56.09 -41.69
N ILE A 3 -29.78 56.14 -40.37
CA ILE A 3 -29.11 56.85 -39.27
C ILE A 3 -29.81 56.41 -37.96
N LEU A 4 -29.04 56.29 -36.85
CA LEU A 4 -29.37 56.60 -35.43
C LEU A 4 -30.51 55.85 -34.72
N ASP A 5 -30.62 55.81 -33.39
CA ASP A 5 -29.78 55.77 -32.18
C ASP A 5 -30.80 55.84 -31.02
N SER A 6 -30.40 55.38 -29.82
CA SER A 6 -30.81 55.83 -28.46
C SER A 6 -30.69 54.62 -27.50
N GLU A 7 -29.65 54.51 -26.64
CA GLU A 7 -29.52 55.15 -25.30
C GLU A 7 -30.69 54.81 -24.36
N SER A 8 -30.56 54.47 -23.07
CA SER A 8 -29.48 54.41 -22.08
C SER A 8 -30.10 53.81 -20.80
N SER A 9 -29.34 53.18 -19.90
CA SER A 9 -29.20 53.63 -18.49
C SER A 9 -28.49 52.58 -17.63
N GLU A 10 -27.35 52.99 -17.10
CA GLU A 10 -26.59 52.45 -15.98
C GLU A 10 -27.36 52.62 -14.65
N ASP A 11 -27.17 51.69 -13.70
CA ASP A 11 -26.86 51.93 -12.27
C ASP A 11 -26.78 50.55 -11.58
N ASP A 12 -25.64 50.05 -11.10
CA ASP A 12 -24.79 50.46 -9.97
C ASP A 12 -25.25 49.83 -8.63
N SER A 13 -24.26 49.54 -7.76
CA SER A 13 -24.30 49.05 -6.37
C SER A 13 -23.73 47.64 -6.14
N LEU A 14 -22.40 47.56 -6.17
CA LEU A 14 -21.61 46.75 -5.24
C LEU A 14 -21.50 47.49 -3.88
N PRO A 15 -21.49 46.80 -2.73
CA PRO A 15 -20.91 47.36 -1.52
C PRO A 15 -19.50 46.83 -1.28
N HIS A 16 -18.61 47.79 -1.08
CA HIS A 16 -17.26 47.69 -0.54
C HIS A 16 -17.28 47.91 0.99
N ASP A 17 -16.22 47.45 1.65
CA ASP A 17 -15.73 47.81 3.00
C ASP A 17 -16.40 47.05 4.18
N GLU A 18 -15.75 46.62 5.28
CA GLU A 18 -14.57 47.07 6.05
C GLU A 18 -13.92 45.82 6.71
N GLU A 19 -12.59 45.66 6.73
CA GLU A 19 -11.68 46.07 7.81
C GLU A 19 -12.09 45.63 9.23
N ASN A 20 -11.40 44.61 9.80
CA ASN A 20 -11.06 44.68 11.21
C ASN A 20 -9.79 43.88 11.54
N ALA A 21 -8.76 44.62 11.94
CA ALA A 21 -7.56 44.15 12.59
C ALA A 21 -7.86 43.76 14.05
N ASN A 22 -7.21 42.71 14.57
CA ASN A 22 -6.93 42.67 16.00
C ASN A 22 -5.61 41.95 16.28
N ALA A 23 -4.60 42.78 16.54
CA ALA A 23 -3.37 42.43 17.22
C ALA A 23 -3.43 43.05 18.61
N PHE A 24 -3.49 42.24 19.68
CA PHE A 24 -2.86 42.49 20.99
C PHE A 24 -3.15 41.33 21.95
N LEU A 25 -2.13 40.58 22.38
CA LEU A 25 -1.71 40.55 23.79
C LEU A 25 -0.39 39.77 23.95
N VAL A 26 0.65 40.54 24.25
CA VAL A 26 1.85 40.10 24.96
C VAL A 26 1.47 39.86 26.42
N GLN A 27 1.95 38.77 27.03
CA GLN A 27 2.60 38.73 28.37
C GLN A 27 2.76 37.29 28.87
N GLY A 28 3.92 36.99 29.46
CA GLY A 28 4.08 35.85 30.38
C GLY A 28 5.34 35.00 30.22
N GLN A 29 6.52 35.60 30.38
CA GLN A 29 7.72 34.86 30.79
C GLN A 29 7.53 34.42 32.25
N GLU A 30 7.71 33.14 32.55
CA GLU A 30 8.17 32.72 33.88
C GLU A 30 9.45 31.91 33.78
N HIS A 31 10.36 32.34 34.62
CA HIS A 31 11.80 32.12 34.62
C HIS A 31 12.07 31.13 35.76
N ILE A 32 12.33 29.86 35.45
CA ILE A 32 12.71 28.89 36.50
C ILE A 32 14.23 28.98 36.68
N THR A 33 14.60 29.75 37.69
CA THR A 33 15.96 29.97 38.18
C THR A 33 16.54 28.67 38.75
N LEU A 34 17.62 28.19 38.13
CA LEU A 34 18.56 27.23 38.70
C LEU A 34 19.34 27.90 39.84
N THR A 35 19.35 27.29 41.03
CA THR A 35 20.31 27.64 42.11
C THR A 35 20.95 26.35 42.65
N PRO A 36 22.28 26.32 42.87
CA PRO A 36 23.00 25.08 43.17
C PRO A 36 23.14 24.85 44.68
N ALA A 37 22.73 23.67 45.16
CA ALA A 37 22.94 23.25 46.55
C ALA A 37 24.21 22.39 46.69
N ARG A 38 25.31 23.10 47.01
CA ARG A 38 26.36 22.79 47.99
C ARG A 38 26.62 21.31 48.35
N ILE A 39 27.78 20.85 47.90
CA ILE A 39 28.51 19.66 48.36
C ILE A 39 28.86 19.81 49.85
N GLN A 40 28.48 18.82 50.66
CA GLN A 40 29.10 18.56 51.96
C GLN A 40 29.74 17.17 51.92
N HIS A 41 31.06 17.16 52.01
CA HIS A 41 31.84 15.97 52.33
C HIS A 41 31.60 15.60 53.79
N THR A 42 31.12 14.40 54.04
CA THR A 42 31.29 13.71 55.32
C THR A 42 31.88 12.34 55.06
N HIS A 43 33.10 12.15 55.58
CA HIS A 43 33.78 10.87 55.68
C HIS A 43 32.94 9.91 56.50
N GLU A 44 32.60 8.74 55.94
CA GLU A 44 32.36 7.55 56.73
C GLU A 44 33.02 6.33 56.08
N ARG A 45 33.83 5.68 56.90
CA ARG A 45 34.80 4.65 56.57
C ARG A 45 34.12 3.32 56.85
N THR A 46 33.69 2.59 55.81
CA THR A 46 33.18 1.23 55.99
C THR A 46 33.89 0.26 55.03
N ARG A 47 34.34 -0.83 55.65
CA ARG A 47 35.24 -1.89 55.18
C ARG A 47 34.80 -2.54 53.87
N THR A 48 35.78 -2.84 53.02
CA THR A 48 35.69 -3.91 52.02
C THR A 48 35.64 -5.27 52.71
N PRO A 49 34.95 -6.25 52.10
CA PRO A 49 35.66 -7.48 51.77
C PRO A 49 35.51 -7.82 50.29
N ASN A 50 36.62 -8.25 49.69
CA ASN A 50 36.66 -8.90 48.38
C ASN A 50 35.64 -10.03 48.28
N SER A 51 34.89 -10.07 47.19
CA SER A 51 34.24 -11.29 46.70
C SER A 51 34.43 -11.35 45.20
N ASP A 52 35.39 -12.18 44.81
CA ASP A 52 35.52 -12.94 43.57
C ASP A 52 34.61 -12.50 42.41
N SER A 53 35.21 -11.78 41.47
CA SER A 53 34.69 -11.56 40.13
C SER A 53 34.62 -12.89 39.37
N ASN A 54 33.48 -13.57 39.49
CA ASN A 54 33.00 -14.55 38.51
C ASN A 54 31.56 -14.17 38.13
N THR A 55 31.43 -13.13 37.32
CA THR A 55 30.18 -12.90 36.56
C THR A 55 30.09 -13.98 35.48
N PRO A 56 29.08 -14.86 35.50
CA PRO A 56 28.91 -15.84 34.45
C PRO A 56 28.62 -15.13 33.13
N ILE A 57 29.25 -15.64 32.08
CA ILE A 57 28.98 -15.28 30.68
C ILE A 57 27.49 -15.49 30.47
N VAL A 58 26.76 -14.39 30.25
CA VAL A 58 25.34 -14.46 29.88
C VAL A 58 25.31 -14.97 28.46
N ASP A 59 25.08 -16.27 28.30
CA ASP A 59 24.75 -16.88 27.02
C ASP A 59 23.54 -16.12 26.46
N ASN A 60 23.76 -15.48 25.31
CA ASN A 60 22.72 -14.74 24.58
C ASN A 60 21.81 -15.77 23.87
N GLU A 61 21.15 -16.63 24.65
CA GLU A 61 20.25 -17.66 24.17
C GLU A 61 19.02 -17.00 23.54
N LEU A 62 18.71 -17.42 22.30
CA LEU A 62 17.48 -17.04 21.63
C LEU A 62 16.28 -17.49 22.48
N PRO A 63 15.21 -16.68 22.59
CA PRO A 63 14.05 -17.04 23.38
C PRO A 63 13.44 -18.36 22.88
N PRO A 64 12.96 -19.22 23.78
CA PRO A 64 12.39 -20.51 23.40
C PRO A 64 11.13 -20.33 22.54
N LEU A 65 10.95 -21.22 21.57
CA LEU A 65 9.77 -21.22 20.70
C LEU A 65 8.50 -21.54 21.51
N THR A 66 7.42 -20.85 21.16
CA THR A 66 6.09 -21.13 21.73
C THR A 66 5.54 -22.48 21.22
N SER A 67 4.64 -23.10 21.99
CA SER A 67 3.94 -24.31 21.54
C SER A 67 3.26 -24.13 20.17
N HIS A 68 2.65 -22.96 19.93
CA HIS A 68 2.04 -22.64 18.64
C HIS A 68 3.06 -22.65 17.49
N GLN A 69 4.24 -22.06 17.70
CA GLN A 69 5.30 -22.04 16.70
C GLN A 69 5.87 -23.44 16.41
N LEU A 70 5.99 -24.29 17.43
CA LEU A 70 6.41 -25.68 17.26
C LEU A 70 5.43 -26.47 16.41
N SER A 71 4.12 -26.34 16.68
CA SER A 71 3.08 -26.96 15.86
C SER A 71 3.07 -26.41 14.42
N ALA A 72 3.18 -25.08 14.26
CA ALA A 72 3.23 -24.44 12.95
C ALA A 72 4.42 -24.95 12.10
N ARG A 73 5.59 -25.18 12.72
CA ARG A 73 6.78 -25.71 12.03
C ARG A 73 6.57 -27.11 11.44
N GLN A 74 5.59 -27.88 11.92
CA GLN A 74 5.27 -29.24 11.45
C GLN A 74 4.30 -29.23 10.26
N ILE A 75 3.38 -28.27 10.19
CA ILE A 75 2.27 -28.29 9.23
C ILE A 75 2.36 -27.21 8.14
N ILE A 76 3.08 -26.11 8.40
CA ILE A 76 3.19 -24.99 7.46
C ILE A 76 4.39 -25.19 6.54
N ASP A 77 4.17 -25.09 5.23
CA ASP A 77 5.27 -25.00 4.28
C ASP A 77 6.05 -23.68 4.49
N LYS A 78 7.35 -23.83 4.74
CA LYS A 78 8.27 -22.73 4.99
C LYS A 78 8.90 -22.25 3.69
N LYS A 79 8.63 -22.84 2.53
CA LYS A 79 9.18 -22.38 1.26
C LYS A 79 8.64 -20.98 0.92
N LEU A 80 9.53 -20.10 0.46
CA LEU A 80 9.13 -18.82 -0.11
C LEU A 80 8.82 -19.01 -1.60
N PRO A 81 7.84 -18.28 -2.16
CA PRO A 81 7.68 -18.21 -3.61
C PRO A 81 8.95 -17.66 -4.24
N GLU A 82 9.27 -18.12 -5.45
CA GLU A 82 10.42 -17.55 -6.17
C GLU A 82 10.15 -16.08 -6.49
N PHE A 83 11.20 -15.27 -6.44
CA PHE A 83 11.10 -13.84 -6.69
C PHE A 83 12.28 -13.35 -7.52
N ASN A 84 12.01 -13.02 -8.77
CA ASN A 84 13.00 -12.57 -9.75
C ASN A 84 13.15 -11.03 -9.81
N GLY A 85 12.32 -10.29 -9.07
CA GLY A 85 12.27 -8.83 -9.10
C GLY A 85 11.11 -8.25 -9.91
N ASN A 86 10.07 -9.05 -10.18
CA ASN A 86 8.81 -8.55 -10.72
C ASN A 86 7.98 -7.85 -9.61
N PRO A 87 7.71 -6.53 -9.69
CA PRO A 87 6.91 -5.85 -8.66
C PRO A 87 5.53 -6.46 -8.43
N ALA A 88 4.90 -7.05 -9.45
CA ALA A 88 3.58 -7.68 -9.31
C ALA A 88 3.58 -8.90 -8.37
N GLU A 89 4.73 -9.57 -8.20
CA GLU A 89 4.89 -10.75 -7.33
C GLU A 89 5.30 -10.36 -5.89
N TRP A 90 5.73 -9.11 -5.69
CA TRP A 90 6.24 -8.64 -4.41
C TRP A 90 5.24 -8.77 -3.25
N PRO A 91 3.93 -8.42 -3.38
CA PRO A 91 2.98 -8.53 -2.29
C PRO A 91 2.86 -9.95 -1.74
N LEU A 92 2.81 -10.95 -2.63
CA LEU A 92 2.74 -12.36 -2.26
C LEU A 92 4.03 -12.84 -1.60
N PHE A 93 5.18 -12.44 -2.13
CA PHE A 93 6.48 -12.79 -1.55
C PHE A 93 6.62 -12.24 -0.12
N LEU A 94 6.32 -10.96 0.06
CA LEU A 94 6.46 -10.28 1.35
C LEU A 94 5.44 -10.81 2.39
N SER A 95 4.19 -11.04 1.98
CA SER A 95 3.17 -11.60 2.87
C SER A 95 3.57 -13.00 3.34
N THR A 96 4.01 -13.86 2.43
CA THR A 96 4.49 -15.21 2.75
C THR A 96 5.68 -15.15 3.70
N PHE A 97 6.66 -14.28 3.42
CA PHE A 97 7.83 -14.09 4.29
C PHE A 97 7.42 -13.68 5.70
N LYS A 98 6.59 -12.64 5.85
CA LYS A 98 6.16 -12.12 7.16
C LYS A 98 5.33 -13.16 7.93
N GLN A 99 4.36 -13.78 7.26
CA GLN A 99 3.44 -14.74 7.87
C GLN A 99 4.18 -15.96 8.40
N THR A 100 4.97 -16.61 7.55
CA THR A 100 5.73 -17.81 7.93
C THR A 100 6.82 -17.50 8.96
N THR A 101 7.48 -16.34 8.90
CA THR A 101 8.45 -15.92 9.92
C THR A 101 7.79 -15.78 11.29
N LYS A 102 6.63 -15.12 11.35
CA LYS A 102 5.88 -14.92 12.60
C LYS A 102 5.32 -16.25 13.13
N MET A 103 4.60 -16.99 12.27
CA MET A 103 3.90 -18.22 12.66
C MET A 103 4.85 -19.32 13.11
N CYS A 104 6.00 -19.47 12.43
CA CYS A 104 6.98 -20.52 12.75
C CYS A 104 8.10 -20.02 13.67
N GLY A 105 8.13 -18.74 14.05
CA GLY A 105 9.20 -18.16 14.87
C GLY A 105 10.57 -18.35 14.22
N LEU A 106 10.70 -17.97 12.95
CA LEU A 106 11.94 -18.21 12.20
C LEU A 106 13.02 -17.19 12.55
N THR A 107 14.23 -17.67 12.77
CA THR A 107 15.39 -16.81 13.02
C THR A 107 15.88 -16.14 11.74
N ASN A 108 16.80 -15.19 11.89
CA ASN A 108 17.47 -14.58 10.75
C ASN A 108 18.29 -15.60 9.94
N ASP A 109 18.91 -16.59 10.59
CA ASP A 109 19.63 -17.67 9.90
C ASP A 109 18.69 -18.51 9.02
N GLU A 110 17.55 -18.93 9.58
CA GLU A 110 16.52 -19.68 8.85
C GLU A 110 15.97 -18.84 7.68
N ASN A 111 15.68 -17.57 7.91
CA ASN A 111 15.19 -16.67 6.87
C ASN A 111 16.22 -16.37 5.79
N LEU A 112 17.50 -16.26 6.12
CA LEU A 112 18.56 -16.05 5.14
C LEU A 112 18.65 -17.21 4.15
N ILE A 113 18.57 -18.45 4.64
CA ILE A 113 18.58 -19.66 3.79
C ILE A 113 17.40 -19.62 2.81
N ARG A 114 16.20 -19.29 3.30
CA ARG A 114 14.99 -19.19 2.47
C ARG A 114 15.12 -18.09 1.41
N LEU A 115 15.66 -16.94 1.78
CA LEU A 115 15.92 -15.83 0.86
C LEU A 115 16.93 -16.24 -0.24
N ARG A 116 18.01 -16.93 0.11
CA ARG A 116 18.99 -17.43 -0.89
C ARG A 116 18.37 -18.37 -1.92
N GLN A 117 17.41 -19.19 -1.50
CA GLN A 117 16.73 -20.16 -2.38
C GLN A 117 15.70 -19.49 -3.29
N ALA A 118 14.97 -18.52 -2.75
CA ALA A 118 13.82 -17.91 -3.40
C ALA A 118 14.17 -16.73 -4.31
N LEU A 119 15.18 -15.93 -3.96
CA LEU A 119 15.60 -14.79 -4.78
C LEU A 119 16.32 -15.25 -6.04
N LYS A 120 15.86 -14.75 -7.20
CA LYS A 120 16.42 -15.02 -8.53
C LYS A 120 16.82 -13.72 -9.21
N ASP A 121 17.63 -13.84 -10.27
CA ASP A 121 17.93 -12.79 -11.24
C ASP A 121 18.18 -11.41 -10.61
N LYS A 122 17.46 -10.38 -11.11
CA LYS A 122 17.60 -8.98 -10.68
C LYS A 122 17.38 -8.83 -9.19
N ALA A 123 16.40 -9.51 -8.59
CA ALA A 123 16.18 -9.40 -7.16
C ALA A 123 17.38 -9.91 -6.34
N LYS A 124 17.98 -11.04 -6.74
CA LYS A 124 19.17 -11.58 -6.08
C LYS A 124 20.37 -10.66 -6.26
N GLU A 125 20.61 -10.16 -7.47
CA GLU A 125 21.71 -9.25 -7.79
C GLU A 125 21.73 -8.00 -6.88
N ARG A 126 20.56 -7.44 -6.54
CA ARG A 126 20.46 -6.24 -5.70
C ARG A 126 20.95 -6.43 -4.26
N VAL A 127 20.93 -7.66 -3.74
CA VAL A 127 21.20 -7.93 -2.32
C VAL A 127 22.26 -9.01 -2.10
N VAL A 128 22.94 -9.45 -3.17
CA VAL A 128 23.86 -10.60 -3.14
C VAL A 128 24.98 -10.45 -2.10
N SER A 129 25.52 -9.24 -1.93
CA SER A 129 26.57 -8.95 -0.94
C SER A 129 26.10 -9.10 0.52
N GLN A 130 24.79 -9.02 0.76
CA GLN A 130 24.18 -9.16 2.08
C GLN A 130 23.74 -10.61 2.36
N LEU A 131 23.57 -11.44 1.31
CA LEU A 131 23.04 -12.81 1.44
C LEU A 131 23.95 -13.76 2.23
N SER A 132 25.17 -13.35 2.59
CA SER A 132 26.06 -14.14 3.45
C SER A 132 25.91 -13.84 4.95
N ILE A 133 25.16 -12.80 5.33
CA ILE A 133 25.16 -12.25 6.70
C ILE A 133 23.74 -12.29 7.28
N PRO A 134 23.45 -13.20 8.24
CA PRO A 134 22.10 -13.35 8.82
C PRO A 134 21.54 -12.06 9.44
N SER A 135 22.36 -11.28 10.16
CA SER A 135 21.92 -10.03 10.80
C SER A 135 21.41 -8.97 9.81
N LEU A 136 21.69 -9.10 8.51
CA LEU A 136 21.22 -8.20 7.47
C LEU A 136 19.87 -8.60 6.85
N VAL A 137 19.23 -9.69 7.27
CA VAL A 137 17.90 -10.09 6.76
C VAL A 137 16.87 -8.94 6.79
N PRO A 138 16.73 -8.16 7.87
CA PRO A 138 15.83 -7.01 7.88
C PRO A 138 16.16 -5.97 6.80
N GLN A 139 17.46 -5.73 6.57
CA GLN A 139 17.94 -4.77 5.57
C GLN A 139 17.71 -5.27 4.14
N ILE A 140 17.85 -6.58 3.90
CA ILE A 140 17.54 -7.22 2.62
C ILE A 140 16.06 -6.99 2.28
N ILE A 141 15.15 -7.32 3.21
CA ILE A 141 13.71 -7.13 3.01
C ILE A 141 13.37 -5.65 2.77
N LYS A 142 13.96 -4.74 3.55
CA LYS A 142 13.78 -3.30 3.37
C LYS A 142 14.25 -2.83 1.98
N THR A 143 15.40 -3.30 1.53
CA THR A 143 15.96 -2.97 0.21
C THR A 143 15.03 -3.46 -0.91
N LEU A 144 14.57 -4.71 -0.84
CA LEU A 144 13.65 -5.24 -1.85
C LEU A 144 12.30 -4.52 -1.83
N GLN A 145 11.77 -4.17 -0.66
CA GLN A 145 10.54 -3.39 -0.52
C GLN A 145 10.67 -2.01 -1.15
N MET A 146 11.79 -1.33 -0.93
CA MET A 146 12.06 -0.02 -1.51
C MET A 146 12.07 -0.05 -3.04
N ILE A 147 12.59 -1.13 -3.62
CA ILE A 147 12.76 -1.26 -5.09
C ILE A 147 11.47 -1.77 -5.76
N TYR A 148 10.81 -2.76 -5.17
CA TYR A 148 9.73 -3.53 -5.82
C TYR A 148 8.36 -3.38 -5.14
N GLY A 149 8.30 -2.78 -3.95
CA GLY A 149 7.09 -2.69 -3.13
C GLY A 149 6.35 -1.36 -3.21
N ARG A 150 6.57 -0.57 -4.26
CA ARG A 150 5.86 0.70 -4.46
C ARG A 150 4.46 0.42 -5.02
N PRO A 151 3.38 0.80 -4.31
CA PRO A 151 2.03 0.47 -4.73
C PRO A 151 1.66 1.09 -6.08
N GLU A 152 2.17 2.29 -6.40
CA GLU A 152 1.94 2.95 -7.68
C GLU A 152 2.54 2.17 -8.86
N GLN A 153 3.69 1.51 -8.65
CA GLN A 153 4.31 0.68 -9.68
C GLN A 153 3.48 -0.58 -9.93
N ILE A 154 3.00 -1.23 -8.86
CA ILE A 154 2.16 -2.42 -8.95
C ILE A 154 0.85 -2.08 -9.65
N LEU A 155 0.24 -0.96 -9.26
CA LEU A 155 -0.96 -0.44 -9.89
C LEU A 155 -0.75 -0.16 -11.38
N HIS A 156 0.36 0.49 -11.74
CA HIS A 156 0.68 0.77 -13.13
C HIS A 156 0.84 -0.50 -13.98
N LEU A 157 1.45 -1.56 -13.43
CA LEU A 157 1.56 -2.85 -14.10
C LEU A 157 0.18 -3.49 -14.35
N GLN A 158 -0.72 -3.43 -13.37
CA GLN A 158 -2.09 -3.93 -13.53
C GLN A 158 -2.88 -3.14 -14.59
N ILE A 159 -2.80 -1.80 -14.54
CA ILE A 159 -3.44 -0.94 -15.55
C ILE A 159 -2.92 -1.29 -16.95
N ASN A 160 -1.60 -1.39 -17.12
CA ASN A 160 -1.02 -1.72 -18.43
C ASN A 160 -1.42 -3.11 -18.91
N LYS A 161 -1.53 -4.10 -18.00
CA LYS A 161 -2.05 -5.42 -18.35
C LYS A 161 -3.46 -5.31 -18.95
N ILE A 162 -4.36 -4.62 -18.25
CA ILE A 162 -5.75 -4.45 -18.70
C ILE A 162 -5.82 -3.67 -20.03
N LYS A 163 -4.99 -2.64 -20.19
CA LYS A 163 -4.90 -1.88 -21.46
C LYS A 163 -4.49 -2.76 -22.64
N ASN A 164 -3.53 -3.66 -22.44
CA ASN A 164 -2.97 -4.50 -23.50
C ASN A 164 -3.85 -5.71 -23.87
N GLU A 165 -4.88 -6.03 -23.10
CA GLU A 165 -5.87 -7.04 -23.50
C GLU A 165 -6.57 -6.65 -24.82
N PRO A 166 -7.14 -7.58 -25.59
CA PRO A 166 -7.97 -7.21 -26.73
C PRO A 166 -9.25 -6.50 -26.28
N ALA A 167 -9.86 -5.73 -27.18
CA ALA A 167 -11.23 -5.24 -26.96
C ALA A 167 -12.20 -6.43 -26.87
N LEU A 168 -13.18 -6.32 -25.97
CA LEU A 168 -14.17 -7.36 -25.74
C LEU A 168 -15.07 -7.52 -26.96
N LYS A 169 -15.36 -8.78 -27.28
CA LYS A 169 -16.31 -9.15 -28.34
C LYS A 169 -17.63 -9.55 -27.72
N SER A 170 -18.75 -9.14 -28.32
CA SER A 170 -20.10 -9.37 -27.78
C SER A 170 -20.47 -10.86 -27.65
N ASP A 171 -19.82 -11.73 -28.41
CA ASP A 171 -20.05 -13.18 -28.44
C ASP A 171 -19.18 -13.98 -27.45
N LYS A 172 -18.25 -13.32 -26.74
CA LYS A 172 -17.30 -13.98 -25.83
C LYS A 172 -17.58 -13.63 -24.37
N LEU A 173 -18.53 -14.35 -23.77
CA LEU A 173 -18.91 -14.17 -22.36
C LEU A 173 -17.76 -14.47 -21.39
N GLU A 174 -16.90 -15.45 -21.70
CA GLU A 174 -15.72 -15.77 -20.87
C GLU A 174 -14.77 -14.56 -20.74
N SER A 175 -14.48 -13.89 -21.86
CA SER A 175 -13.63 -12.70 -21.86
C SER A 175 -14.24 -11.53 -21.07
N LEU A 176 -15.58 -11.42 -21.04
CA LEU A 176 -16.28 -10.43 -20.22
C LEU A 176 -16.12 -10.72 -18.72
N ILE A 177 -16.22 -11.99 -18.32
CA ILE A 177 -16.03 -12.42 -16.93
C ILE A 177 -14.58 -12.16 -16.50
N ASP A 178 -13.61 -12.54 -17.32
CA ASP A 178 -12.18 -12.28 -17.05
C ASP A 178 -11.90 -10.79 -16.91
N PHE A 179 -12.49 -9.96 -17.79
CA PHE A 179 -12.35 -8.51 -17.72
C PHE A 179 -12.96 -7.93 -16.43
N SER A 180 -14.13 -8.42 -16.01
CA SER A 180 -14.74 -8.05 -14.73
C SER A 180 -13.83 -8.39 -13.55
N VAL A 181 -13.27 -9.61 -13.51
CA VAL A 181 -12.31 -10.02 -12.48
C VAL A 181 -11.06 -9.13 -12.48
N MET A 182 -10.54 -8.76 -13.64
CA MET A 182 -9.40 -7.84 -13.73
C MET A 182 -9.71 -6.45 -13.17
N VAL A 183 -10.87 -5.88 -13.49
CA VAL A 183 -11.30 -4.56 -12.97
C VAL A 183 -11.56 -4.62 -11.46
N ASN A 184 -12.15 -5.71 -10.96
CA ASN A 184 -12.31 -5.97 -9.53
C ASN A 184 -10.96 -5.98 -8.81
N ASN A 185 -10.00 -6.76 -9.31
CA ASN A 185 -8.66 -6.84 -8.72
C ASN A 185 -7.92 -5.50 -8.75
N LEU A 186 -8.12 -4.70 -9.81
CA LEU A 186 -7.56 -3.36 -9.92
C LEU A 186 -8.10 -2.44 -8.82
N CYS A 187 -9.43 -2.38 -8.64
CA CYS A 187 -10.06 -1.55 -7.62
C CYS A 187 -9.65 -1.98 -6.20
N ALA A 188 -9.68 -3.28 -5.92
CA ALA A 188 -9.24 -3.83 -4.64
C ALA A 188 -7.77 -3.49 -4.33
N THR A 189 -6.89 -3.49 -5.35
CA THR A 189 -5.48 -3.09 -5.19
C THR A 189 -5.35 -1.60 -4.87
N MET A 190 -6.17 -0.73 -5.49
CA MET A 190 -6.18 0.70 -5.18
C MET A 190 -6.65 0.95 -3.74
N GLU A 191 -7.72 0.29 -3.30
CA GLU A 191 -8.25 0.42 -1.93
C GLU A 191 -7.26 -0.10 -0.89
N ALA A 192 -6.70 -1.30 -1.10
CA ALA A 192 -5.73 -1.90 -0.17
C ALA A 192 -4.40 -1.12 -0.07
N SER A 193 -4.14 -0.22 -1.03
CA SER A 193 -2.92 0.60 -1.07
C SER A 193 -3.18 2.07 -0.72
N ASP A 194 -4.39 2.42 -0.26
CA ASP A 194 -4.81 3.80 0.04
C ASP A 194 -4.68 4.77 -1.17
N LEU A 195 -4.78 4.25 -2.39
CA LEU A 195 -4.64 4.98 -3.65
C LEU A 195 -6.00 5.51 -4.18
N PHE A 196 -6.85 6.00 -3.28
CA PHE A 196 -8.24 6.39 -3.59
C PHE A 196 -8.39 7.46 -4.67
N ASN A 197 -7.39 8.33 -4.84
CA ASN A 197 -7.40 9.34 -5.91
C ASN A 197 -7.47 8.69 -7.31
N HIS A 198 -6.89 7.51 -7.49
CA HIS A 198 -6.93 6.79 -8.76
C HIS A 198 -8.31 6.22 -9.07
N LEU A 199 -9.13 5.89 -8.05
CA LEU A 199 -10.50 5.40 -8.21
C LEU A 199 -11.40 6.43 -8.92
N ASN A 200 -11.12 7.71 -8.72
CA ASN A 200 -11.88 8.81 -9.31
C ASN A 200 -11.28 9.32 -10.63
N SER A 201 -10.35 8.60 -11.26
CA SER A 201 -9.72 9.00 -12.52
C SER A 201 -10.70 8.84 -13.71
N PRO A 202 -11.19 9.94 -14.32
CA PRO A 202 -12.10 9.84 -15.46
C PRO A 202 -11.41 9.30 -16.71
N MET A 203 -10.10 9.53 -16.85
CA MET A 203 -9.30 9.04 -17.97
C MET A 203 -9.17 7.52 -17.93
N LEU A 204 -8.84 6.96 -16.76
CA LEU A 204 -8.73 5.50 -16.61
C LEU A 204 -10.09 4.83 -16.78
N LEU A 205 -11.16 5.43 -16.23
CA LEU A 205 -12.51 4.94 -16.44
C LEU A 205 -12.86 4.88 -17.93
N GLN A 206 -12.60 5.95 -18.68
CA GLN A 206 -12.88 6.00 -20.11
C GLN A 206 -12.09 4.94 -20.88
N GLU A 207 -10.81 4.75 -20.57
CA GLU A 207 -9.97 3.71 -21.19
C GLU A 207 -10.52 2.29 -20.94
N LEU A 208 -11.06 2.00 -19.75
CA LEU A 208 -11.69 0.72 -19.46
C LEU A 208 -13.03 0.55 -20.19
N VAL A 209 -13.84 1.61 -20.23
CA VAL A 209 -15.11 1.62 -20.97
C VAL A 209 -14.87 1.40 -22.47
N ASP A 210 -13.76 1.89 -23.01
CA ASP A 210 -13.41 1.73 -24.42
C ASP A 210 -13.09 0.30 -24.84
N LYS A 211 -12.84 -0.59 -23.87
CA LYS A 211 -12.71 -2.04 -24.09
C LYS A 211 -14.03 -2.73 -24.36
N LEU A 212 -15.16 -2.12 -23.97
CA LEU A 212 -16.47 -2.72 -24.09
C LEU A 212 -16.97 -2.73 -25.54
N PRO A 213 -17.73 -3.76 -25.97
CA PRO A 213 -18.45 -3.72 -27.23
C PRO A 213 -19.57 -2.66 -27.20
N PRO A 214 -20.06 -2.20 -28.37
CA PRO A 214 -21.04 -1.11 -28.46
C PRO A 214 -22.32 -1.32 -27.63
N ASN A 215 -22.83 -2.56 -27.56
CA ASN A 215 -24.01 -2.87 -26.76
C ASN A 215 -23.78 -2.62 -25.27
N LEU A 216 -22.64 -3.06 -24.73
CA LEU A 216 -22.30 -2.83 -23.32
C LEU A 216 -21.96 -1.36 -23.03
N LYS A 217 -21.42 -0.62 -24.01
CA LYS A 217 -21.24 0.84 -23.89
C LYS A 217 -22.57 1.57 -23.75
N LEU A 218 -23.60 1.14 -24.48
CA LEU A 218 -24.96 1.69 -24.33
C LEU A 218 -25.56 1.36 -22.97
N ASP A 219 -25.43 0.11 -22.51
CA ASP A 219 -25.90 -0.31 -21.18
C ASP A 219 -25.20 0.46 -20.06
N TRP A 220 -23.89 0.69 -20.20
CA TRP A 220 -23.12 1.54 -19.29
C TRP A 220 -23.61 2.99 -19.31
N ALA A 221 -23.85 3.57 -20.49
CA ALA A 221 -24.39 4.93 -20.61
C ALA A 221 -25.77 5.06 -19.92
N ALA A 222 -26.64 4.07 -20.06
CA ALA A 222 -27.92 4.02 -19.37
C ALA A 222 -27.76 3.88 -17.85
N PHE A 223 -26.76 3.14 -17.37
CA PHE A 223 -26.40 3.08 -15.96
C PHE A 223 -25.94 4.44 -15.42
N ARG A 224 -25.12 5.17 -16.18
CA ARG A 224 -24.59 6.47 -15.74
C ARG A 224 -25.66 7.52 -15.44
N VAL A 225 -26.76 7.52 -16.20
CA VAL A 225 -27.86 8.50 -16.02
C VAL A 225 -28.55 8.35 -14.66
N ARG A 226 -28.56 7.13 -14.11
CA ARG A 226 -29.25 6.80 -12.84
C ARG A 226 -28.33 6.75 -11.62
N THR A 227 -27.03 7.01 -11.80
CA THR A 227 -26.03 6.86 -10.75
C THR A 227 -25.41 8.23 -10.39
N PRO A 228 -25.53 8.69 -9.14
CA PRO A 228 -25.07 10.03 -8.74
C PRO A 228 -23.56 10.26 -8.88
N THR A 229 -22.76 9.22 -8.62
CA THR A 229 -21.30 9.28 -8.62
C THR A 229 -20.73 8.28 -9.61
N ILE A 230 -20.08 8.78 -10.66
CA ILE A 230 -19.45 7.95 -11.70
C ILE A 230 -17.95 7.92 -11.50
N ASN A 231 -17.43 6.75 -11.13
CA ASN A 231 -16.02 6.47 -10.91
C ASN A 231 -15.71 4.99 -11.18
N LEU A 232 -14.47 4.55 -10.93
CA LEU A 232 -14.07 3.16 -11.14
C LEU A 232 -14.82 2.15 -10.28
N ILE A 233 -15.23 2.51 -9.07
CA ILE A 233 -16.03 1.63 -8.20
C ILE A 233 -17.42 1.40 -8.81
N SER A 234 -18.12 2.47 -9.19
CA SER A 234 -19.43 2.33 -9.85
C SER A 234 -19.38 1.52 -11.15
N PHE A 235 -18.26 1.61 -11.88
CA PHE A 235 -18.01 0.81 -13.08
C PHE A 235 -17.75 -0.66 -12.73
N GLN A 236 -16.94 -0.90 -11.71
CA GLN A 236 -16.61 -2.21 -11.18
C GLN A 236 -17.86 -2.96 -10.68
N GLU A 237 -18.72 -2.28 -9.92
CA GLU A 237 -20.01 -2.82 -9.44
C GLU A 237 -20.92 -3.20 -10.61
N TRP A 238 -21.13 -2.27 -11.54
CA TRP A 238 -21.94 -2.51 -12.73
C TRP A 238 -21.43 -3.68 -13.58
N LEU A 239 -20.11 -3.75 -13.80
CA LEU A 239 -19.49 -4.80 -14.60
C LEU A 239 -19.56 -6.17 -13.90
N SER A 240 -19.50 -6.19 -12.57
CA SER A 240 -19.66 -7.39 -11.75
C SER A 240 -21.09 -7.94 -11.87
N GLU A 241 -22.12 -7.10 -11.79
CA GLU A 241 -23.51 -7.52 -11.99
C GLU A 241 -23.74 -8.16 -13.38
N ILE A 242 -23.11 -7.61 -14.42
CA ILE A 242 -23.23 -8.16 -15.78
C ILE A 242 -22.52 -9.51 -15.88
N ALA A 243 -21.31 -9.62 -15.32
CA ALA A 243 -20.55 -10.86 -15.31
C ALA A 243 -21.30 -11.97 -14.53
N GLU A 244 -21.89 -11.65 -13.39
CA GLU A 244 -22.72 -12.59 -12.61
C GLU A 244 -23.91 -13.12 -13.41
N ARG A 245 -24.56 -12.28 -14.22
CA ARG A 245 -25.64 -12.72 -15.13
C ARG A 245 -25.15 -13.58 -16.28
N ALA A 246 -23.90 -13.42 -16.71
CA ALA A 246 -23.29 -14.22 -17.77
C ALA A 246 -22.86 -15.62 -17.29
N CYS A 247 -22.49 -15.79 -16.02
CA CYS A 247 -22.01 -17.05 -15.46
C CYS A 247 -22.96 -18.26 -15.66
N PRO A 248 -24.28 -18.15 -15.38
CA PRO A 248 -25.22 -19.26 -15.62
C PRO A 248 -25.34 -19.65 -17.09
N VAL A 249 -25.26 -18.67 -18.00
CA VAL A 249 -25.40 -18.89 -19.45
C VAL A 249 -24.23 -19.72 -19.98
N MET A 250 -23.01 -19.49 -19.48
CA MET A 250 -21.85 -20.31 -19.86
C MET A 250 -21.93 -21.74 -19.33
N SER A 251 -22.57 -21.98 -18.19
CA SER A 251 -22.74 -23.34 -17.64
C SER A 251 -23.74 -24.19 -18.43
N THR A 252 -24.47 -23.57 -19.36
CA THR A 252 -25.50 -24.19 -20.20
C THR A 252 -25.13 -24.30 -21.68
N CYS A 253 -23.92 -23.90 -22.06
CA CYS A 253 -23.41 -23.98 -23.44
C CYS A 253 -22.38 -25.10 -23.62
#